data_AF-A0A285D0P7-F1
#
_entry.id   AF-A0A285D0P7-F1
#
_cell.length_a   1.000
_cell.length_b   1.000
_cell.length_c   1.000
_cell.angle_alpha   90.00
_cell.angle_beta   90.00
_cell.angle_gamma   90.00
#
_symmetry.space_group_name_H-M   'P 1'
#
loop_
_entity.id
_entity.type
_entity.pdbx_description
1 polymer ?
#
loop_
_entity_poly.entity_id
_entity_poly.type
_entity_poly.pdbx_seq_one_letter_code
_entity_poly.pdbx_strand_id
1 'polypeptide(L)'
;MDITCSPGNKKAGLTTILENRLGRARAAAKAGTLPLTGVFRYGKPITSRGFTFMDRPGHDPASVTGQIASGGTLIAFRTGRGLAFGSKPAPTVMIASNTEMFLRQRDDMDLNAGTIVSDGARIKAVGRAIHDLLLRIALGERSKSEAMGLGDHEFVPLQVGAVM
;
A
#
# COMPACT_ATOMS: atom_id res chain seq x y z
N MET A 1 1.15 30.23 -1.44
CA MET A 1 0.51 28.97 -1.85
C MET A 1 1.31 27.82 -1.25
N ASP A 2 0.80 27.21 -0.19
CA ASP A 2 1.46 26.10 0.52
C ASP A 2 1.29 24.83 -0.32
N ILE A 3 2.38 24.30 -0.88
CA ILE A 3 2.34 23.18 -1.84
C ILE A 3 2.28 21.89 -1.01
N THR A 4 1.06 21.54 -0.62
CA THR A 4 0.73 20.96 0.68
C THR A 4 1.25 19.55 0.95
N CYS A 5 1.90 19.41 2.11
CA CYS A 5 1.87 18.18 2.89
C CYS A 5 0.42 17.94 3.35
N SER A 6 -0.13 16.73 3.18
CA SER A 6 -1.51 16.46 3.57
C SER A 6 -1.70 16.72 5.08
N PRO A 7 -2.91 17.11 5.54
CA PRO A 7 -3.17 17.37 6.96
C PRO A 7 -2.76 16.19 7.84
N GLY A 8 -2.89 14.98 7.30
CA GLY A 8 -2.46 13.75 7.92
C GLY A 8 -0.94 13.62 8.11
N ASN A 9 -0.17 14.02 7.10
CA ASN A 9 1.28 13.96 7.14
C ASN A 9 1.85 15.08 8.04
N LYS A 10 1.23 16.27 8.07
CA LYS A 10 1.59 17.35 9.00
C LYS A 10 1.41 16.92 10.46
N LYS A 11 0.29 16.27 10.81
CA LYS A 11 0.07 15.70 12.15
C LYS A 11 1.04 14.57 12.52
N ALA A 12 1.63 13.90 11.54
CA ALA A 12 2.63 12.85 11.74
C ALA A 12 4.08 13.41 11.81
N GLY A 13 4.25 14.73 11.92
CA GLY A 13 5.55 15.38 12.06
C GLY A 13 6.30 15.61 10.73
N LEU A 14 5.69 15.31 9.58
CA LEU A 14 6.26 15.66 8.27
C LEU A 14 5.87 17.10 7.95
N THR A 15 6.67 18.04 8.42
CA THR A 15 6.37 19.48 8.36
C THR A 15 6.80 20.10 7.03
N THR A 16 7.79 19.50 6.36
CA THR A 16 8.35 20.01 5.10
C THR A 16 8.03 19.12 3.90
N ILE A 17 8.04 19.72 2.70
CA ILE A 17 7.94 18.99 1.44
C ILE A 17 9.12 18.02 1.28
N LEU A 18 10.30 18.37 1.77
CA LEU A 18 11.49 17.52 1.73
C LEU A 18 11.28 16.25 2.57
N GLU A 19 10.76 16.36 3.79
CA GLU A 19 10.44 15.19 4.63
C GLU A 19 9.36 14.32 4.00
N ASN A 20 8.34 14.93 3.40
CA ASN A 20 7.31 14.20 2.65
C ASN A 20 7.88 13.53 1.39
N ARG A 21 8.79 14.19 0.66
CA ARG A 21 9.52 13.62 -0.50
C ARG A 21 10.48 12.52 -0.08
N LEU A 22 11.11 12.59 1.09
CA LEU A 22 11.85 11.49 1.70
C LEU A 22 10.92 10.33 2.06
N GLY A 23 9.70 10.61 2.53
CA GLY A 23 8.64 9.62 2.66
C GLY A 23 8.24 8.97 1.33
N ARG A 24 8.27 9.72 0.22
CA ARG A 24 8.11 9.18 -1.14
C ARG A 24 9.34 8.41 -1.62
N ALA A 25 10.55 8.80 -1.20
CA ALA A 25 11.76 7.99 -1.37
C ALA A 25 11.68 6.68 -0.56
N ARG A 26 10.99 6.66 0.59
CA ARG A 26 10.60 5.43 1.29
C ARG A 26 9.54 4.62 0.54
N ALA A 27 8.73 5.24 -0.33
CA ALA A 27 7.90 4.51 -1.27
C ALA A 27 8.76 3.84 -2.37
N ALA A 28 9.86 4.48 -2.80
CA ALA A 28 10.87 3.84 -3.65
C ALA A 28 11.60 2.70 -2.92
N ALA A 29 11.75 2.75 -1.58
CA ALA A 29 12.29 1.62 -0.81
C ALA A 29 11.45 0.33 -0.95
N LYS A 30 10.15 0.43 -1.30
CA LYS A 30 9.32 -0.75 -1.62
C LYS A 30 9.76 -1.46 -2.91
N ALA A 31 10.43 -0.75 -3.82
CA ALA A 31 10.96 -1.33 -5.05
C ALA A 31 12.13 -2.29 -4.79
N GLY A 32 12.75 -2.20 -3.61
CA GLY A 32 13.97 -2.94 -3.30
C GLY A 32 15.11 -2.51 -4.22
N THR A 33 15.86 -3.50 -4.72
CA THR A 33 17.05 -3.30 -5.56
C THR A 33 16.90 -3.84 -6.99
N LEU A 34 15.69 -4.26 -7.38
CA LEU A 34 15.45 -4.82 -8.71
C LEU A 34 15.44 -3.72 -9.78
N PRO A 35 15.96 -3.99 -10.99
CA PRO A 35 15.93 -3.03 -12.08
C PRO A 35 14.49 -2.75 -12.52
N LEU A 36 14.21 -1.49 -12.87
CA LEU A 36 12.92 -1.08 -13.40
C LEU A 36 12.77 -1.62 -14.84
N THR A 37 11.73 -2.42 -15.06
CA THR A 37 11.48 -3.15 -16.31
C THR A 37 10.38 -2.53 -17.17
N GLY A 38 9.66 -1.52 -16.65
CA GLY A 38 8.61 -0.84 -17.40
C GLY A 38 7.94 0.26 -16.61
N VAL A 39 7.42 1.26 -17.33
CA VAL A 39 6.62 2.36 -16.80
C VAL A 39 5.31 2.41 -17.56
N PHE A 40 4.20 2.34 -16.84
CA PHE A 40 2.85 2.26 -17.41
C PHE A 40 2.01 3.46 -16.99
N ARG A 41 1.10 3.88 -17.86
CA ARG A 41 0.05 4.86 -17.51
C ARG A 41 -1.05 4.19 -16.71
N TYR A 42 -1.79 4.97 -15.93
CA TYR A 42 -2.93 4.52 -15.14
C TYR A 42 -3.85 3.56 -15.91
N GLY A 43 -4.08 2.37 -15.34
CA GLY A 43 -5.01 1.37 -15.87
C GLY A 43 -4.60 0.74 -17.20
N LYS A 44 -3.37 0.97 -17.68
CA LYS A 44 -2.87 0.29 -18.88
C LYS A 44 -2.36 -1.12 -18.53
N PRO A 45 -2.62 -2.13 -19.37
CA PRO A 45 -2.15 -3.49 -19.13
C PRO A 45 -0.62 -3.54 -18.95
N ILE A 46 -0.17 -4.23 -17.92
CA ILE A 46 1.26 -4.49 -17.68
C ILE A 46 1.71 -5.63 -18.59
N THR A 47 2.69 -5.37 -19.46
CA THR A 47 3.22 -6.36 -20.43
C THR A 47 4.62 -6.87 -20.07
N SER A 48 5.32 -6.21 -19.14
CA SER A 48 6.66 -6.57 -18.69
C SER A 48 6.60 -7.44 -17.42
N ARG A 49 7.53 -8.40 -17.29
CA ARG A 49 7.75 -9.13 -16.04
C ARG A 49 8.85 -8.45 -15.21
N GLY A 50 8.70 -8.46 -13.89
CA GLY A 50 9.67 -7.88 -12.95
C GLY A 50 9.13 -6.64 -12.24
N PHE A 51 10.03 -5.76 -11.80
CA PHE A 51 9.63 -4.52 -11.13
C PHE A 51 9.16 -3.49 -12.17
N THR A 52 7.90 -3.07 -12.08
CA THR A 52 7.30 -2.08 -12.97
C THR A 52 6.71 -0.93 -12.16
N PHE A 53 6.72 0.28 -12.72
CA PHE A 53 6.09 1.45 -12.12
C PHE A 53 4.82 1.83 -12.88
N MET A 54 3.79 2.26 -12.15
CA MET A 54 2.61 2.86 -12.78
C MET A 54 2.39 4.27 -12.25
N ASP A 55 2.29 5.21 -13.18
CA ASP A 55 1.91 6.59 -12.88
C ASP A 55 0.44 6.65 -12.46
N ARG A 56 0.20 7.09 -11.22
CA ARG A 56 -1.07 6.96 -10.52
C ARG A 56 -1.32 8.14 -9.58
N PRO A 57 -2.59 8.42 -9.25
CA PRO A 57 -2.94 9.39 -8.22
C PRO A 57 -2.43 8.94 -6.84
N GLY A 58 -2.21 9.93 -5.96
CA GLY A 58 -1.86 9.69 -4.56
C GLY A 58 -3.04 9.34 -3.65
N HIS A 59 -4.27 9.30 -4.19
CA HIS A 59 -5.47 8.87 -3.47
C HIS A 59 -5.59 7.35 -3.53
N ASP A 60 -5.53 6.68 -2.37
CA ASP A 60 -5.36 5.23 -2.26
C ASP A 60 -6.41 4.40 -3.03
N PRO A 61 -7.74 4.61 -2.86
CA PRO A 61 -8.78 3.90 -3.62
C PRO A 61 -8.58 3.99 -5.14
N ALA A 62 -8.34 5.20 -5.65
CA ALA A 62 -8.11 5.42 -7.08
C ALA A 62 -6.81 4.78 -7.55
N SER A 63 -5.77 4.84 -6.73
CA SER A 63 -4.46 4.27 -7.01
C SER A 63 -4.51 2.75 -7.11
N VAL A 64 -5.18 2.06 -6.17
CA VAL A 64 -5.33 0.60 -6.18
C VAL A 64 -6.24 0.15 -7.32
N THR A 65 -7.33 0.88 -7.58
CA THR A 65 -8.22 0.63 -8.72
C THR A 65 -7.45 0.58 -10.04
N GLY A 66 -6.52 1.52 -10.24
CA GLY A 66 -5.65 1.51 -11.42
C GLY A 66 -4.75 0.27 -11.49
N GLN A 67 -4.21 -0.20 -10.35
CA GLN A 67 -3.34 -1.39 -10.30
C GLN A 67 -4.09 -2.65 -10.67
N ILE A 68 -5.31 -2.78 -10.16
CA ILE A 68 -6.22 -3.88 -10.47
C ILE A 68 -6.58 -3.83 -11.95
N ALA A 69 -6.99 -2.66 -12.47
CA ALA A 69 -7.32 -2.48 -13.88
C ALA A 69 -6.14 -2.81 -14.82
N SER A 70 -4.90 -2.60 -14.35
CA SER A 70 -3.68 -2.96 -15.05
C SER A 70 -3.30 -4.45 -14.99
N GLY A 71 -4.03 -5.27 -14.23
CA GLY A 71 -3.82 -6.72 -14.09
C GLY A 71 -3.27 -7.17 -12.74
N GLY A 72 -3.25 -6.31 -11.72
CA GLY A 72 -2.84 -6.67 -10.36
C GLY A 72 -3.89 -7.55 -9.66
N THR A 73 -3.48 -8.73 -9.20
CA THR A 73 -4.35 -9.72 -8.56
C THR A 73 -4.21 -9.81 -7.04
N LEU A 74 -3.21 -9.14 -6.46
CA LEU A 74 -2.94 -9.13 -5.03
C LEU A 74 -2.34 -7.77 -4.65
N ILE A 75 -2.87 -7.15 -3.59
CA ILE A 75 -2.47 -5.81 -3.15
C ILE A 75 -1.82 -5.89 -1.78
N ALA A 76 -0.56 -5.46 -1.66
CA ALA A 76 0.11 -5.27 -0.37
C ALA A 76 0.00 -3.81 0.07
N PHE A 77 -0.86 -3.54 1.04
CA PHE A 77 -1.17 -2.19 1.51
C PHE A 77 -0.55 -1.91 2.87
N ARG A 78 0.40 -0.96 2.92
CA ARG A 78 1.06 -0.57 4.17
C ARG A 78 0.41 0.68 4.74
N THR A 79 -0.04 0.60 5.99
CA THR A 79 -0.56 1.74 6.75
C THR A 79 0.22 1.96 8.04
N GLY A 80 0.36 3.22 8.44
CA GLY A 80 0.91 3.61 9.74
C GLY A 80 -0.03 4.48 10.56
N ARG A 81 -1.23 4.75 10.03
CA ARG A 81 -2.24 5.64 10.63
C ARG A 81 -3.58 4.94 10.84
N GLY A 82 -3.61 3.63 10.60
CA GLY A 82 -4.77 2.79 10.88
C GLY A 82 -5.92 2.94 9.88
N LEU A 83 -5.61 3.34 8.64
CA LEU A 83 -6.56 3.21 7.54
C LEU A 83 -6.77 1.72 7.26
N ALA A 84 -7.94 1.19 7.61
CA ALA A 84 -8.45 -0.06 7.08
C ALA A 84 -8.83 0.16 5.60
N PHE A 85 -8.45 -0.77 4.74
CA PHE A 85 -8.68 -0.67 3.29
C PHE A 85 -8.85 -2.07 2.69
N GLY A 86 -9.76 -2.20 1.75
CA GLY A 86 -10.00 -3.40 0.95
C GLY A 86 -10.22 -3.06 -0.53
N SER A 87 -10.10 -4.05 -1.40
CA SER A 87 -10.46 -3.86 -2.81
C SER A 87 -11.09 -5.12 -3.36
N LYS A 88 -12.42 -5.13 -3.55
CA LYS A 88 -13.16 -6.37 -3.86
C LYS A 88 -12.78 -7.10 -5.16
N PRO A 89 -12.07 -6.52 -6.14
CA PRO A 89 -11.53 -7.31 -7.25
C PRO A 89 -10.19 -8.00 -6.95
N ALA A 90 -9.47 -7.63 -5.87
CA ALA A 90 -8.17 -8.22 -5.53
C ALA A 90 -7.93 -8.29 -4.01
N PRO A 91 -7.58 -9.47 -3.46
CA PRO A 91 -7.24 -9.60 -2.04
C PRO A 91 -6.23 -8.53 -1.61
N THR A 92 -6.54 -7.86 -0.50
CA THR A 92 -5.73 -6.76 0.01
C THR A 92 -5.17 -7.11 1.37
N VAL A 93 -3.84 -7.19 1.42
CA VAL A 93 -3.07 -7.55 2.61
C VAL A 93 -2.64 -6.28 3.34
N MET A 94 -3.19 -6.10 4.54
CA MET A 94 -2.96 -4.94 5.39
C MET A 94 -1.73 -5.14 6.26
N ILE A 95 -0.72 -4.29 6.06
CA ILE A 95 0.57 -4.35 6.75
C ILE A 95 0.73 -3.12 7.63
N ALA A 96 0.81 -3.34 8.94
CA ALA A 96 1.03 -2.30 9.92
C ALA A 96 2.51 -1.88 9.97
N SER A 97 2.80 -0.58 9.91
CA SER A 97 4.18 -0.08 9.99
C SER A 97 4.67 0.25 11.41
N ASN A 98 3.82 0.13 12.43
CA ASN A 98 4.19 0.31 13.83
C ASN A 98 3.37 -0.62 14.73
N THR A 99 4.00 -1.11 15.80
CA THR A 99 3.42 -2.13 16.68
C THR A 99 2.26 -1.57 17.49
N GLU A 100 2.34 -0.34 18.01
CA GLU A 100 1.26 0.26 18.81
C GLU A 100 -0.08 0.28 18.06
N MET A 101 -0.09 0.76 16.81
CA MET A 101 -1.28 0.74 15.97
C MET A 101 -1.72 -0.68 15.65
N PHE A 102 -0.80 -1.59 15.33
CA PHE A 102 -1.13 -2.99 15.09
C PHE A 102 -1.90 -3.58 16.28
N LEU A 103 -1.45 -3.31 17.52
CA LEU A 103 -2.10 -3.84 18.71
C LEU A 103 -3.51 -3.26 18.94
N ARG A 104 -3.77 -2.02 18.51
CA ARG A 104 -5.09 -1.36 18.60
C ARG A 104 -6.06 -1.78 17.50
N GLN A 105 -5.55 -2.14 16.32
CA GLN A 105 -6.33 -2.51 15.13
C GLN A 105 -5.95 -3.91 14.66
N ARG A 106 -5.81 -4.86 15.60
CA ARG A 106 -5.38 -6.23 15.24
C ARG A 106 -6.35 -6.87 14.27
N ASP A 107 -7.64 -6.56 14.38
CA ASP A 107 -8.67 -7.16 13.53
C ASP A 107 -8.64 -6.64 12.10
N ASP A 108 -7.99 -5.49 11.86
CA ASP A 108 -7.85 -4.89 10.53
C ASP A 108 -6.51 -5.20 9.84
N MET A 109 -5.51 -5.70 10.58
CA MET A 109 -4.13 -5.81 10.12
C MET A 109 -3.66 -7.26 10.00
N ASP A 110 -3.27 -7.69 8.81
CA ASP A 110 -2.78 -9.04 8.55
C ASP A 110 -1.37 -9.28 9.12
N LEU A 111 -0.50 -8.26 9.13
CA LEU A 111 0.89 -8.40 9.58
C LEU A 111 1.44 -7.15 10.28
N ASN A 112 2.22 -7.35 11.34
CA ASN A 112 2.95 -6.30 12.04
C ASN A 112 4.41 -6.18 11.56
N ALA A 113 4.71 -5.16 10.75
CA ALA A 113 6.08 -4.81 10.38
C ALA A 113 6.74 -3.83 11.37
N GLY A 114 6.01 -3.34 12.37
CA GLY A 114 6.51 -2.49 13.44
C GLY A 114 7.52 -3.19 14.36
N THR A 115 7.52 -4.53 14.39
CA THR A 115 8.47 -5.36 15.15
C THR A 115 9.93 -5.11 14.77
N ILE A 116 10.19 -4.57 13.57
CA ILE A 116 11.53 -4.13 13.15
C ILE A 116 12.05 -3.05 14.10
N VAL A 117 11.19 -2.11 14.49
CA VAL A 117 11.55 -0.99 15.36
C VAL A 117 11.32 -1.33 16.83
N SER A 118 10.21 -1.97 17.18
CA SER A 118 9.88 -2.24 18.59
C SER A 118 10.70 -3.37 19.20
N ASP A 119 10.95 -4.44 18.45
CA ASP A 119 11.49 -5.70 18.98
C ASP A 119 12.85 -6.04 18.35
N GLY A 120 13.40 -5.16 17.51
CA GLY A 120 14.67 -5.36 16.81
C GLY A 120 14.64 -6.47 15.75
N ALA A 121 13.46 -6.83 15.23
CA ALA A 121 13.35 -7.86 14.21
C ALA A 121 14.13 -7.50 12.94
N ARG A 122 14.83 -8.48 12.36
CA ARG A 122 15.60 -8.26 11.12
C ARG A 122 14.65 -7.95 9.96
N ILE A 123 14.96 -6.92 9.18
CA ILE A 123 14.20 -6.54 7.96
C ILE A 123 13.97 -7.75 7.04
N LYS A 124 15.01 -8.58 6.84
CA LYS A 124 14.91 -9.79 5.99
C LYS A 124 13.90 -10.81 6.53
N ALA A 125 13.79 -10.95 7.85
CA ALA A 125 12.84 -11.88 8.48
C ALA A 125 11.40 -11.39 8.29
N VAL A 126 11.15 -10.10 8.53
CA VAL A 126 9.83 -9.50 8.31
C VAL A 126 9.46 -9.49 6.83
N GLY A 127 10.41 -9.22 5.93
CA GLY A 127 10.21 -9.35 4.49
C GLY A 127 9.83 -10.76 4.05
N ARG A 128 10.44 -11.80 4.66
CA ARG A 128 10.04 -13.19 4.42
C ARG A 128 8.64 -13.49 4.96
N ALA A 129 8.30 -13.01 6.14
CA ALA A 129 6.95 -13.16 6.69
C ALA A 129 5.87 -12.51 5.78
N ILE A 130 6.16 -11.32 5.21
CA ILE A 130 5.28 -10.66 4.24
C ILE A 130 5.14 -11.51 2.98
N HIS A 131 6.25 -11.99 2.43
CA HIS A 131 6.25 -12.85 1.24
C HIS A 131 5.43 -14.14 1.46
N ASP A 132 5.65 -14.82 2.58
CA ASP A 132 4.98 -16.09 2.87
C ASP A 132 3.48 -15.86 3.12
N LEU A 133 3.09 -14.75 3.75
CA LEU A 133 1.69 -14.32 3.87
C LEU A 133 1.04 -14.05 2.50
N LEU A 134 1.73 -13.30 1.62
CA LEU A 134 1.24 -13.02 0.27
C LEU A 134 1.03 -14.31 -0.53
N LEU A 135 1.93 -15.29 -0.39
CA LEU A 135 1.78 -16.60 -1.01
C LEU A 135 0.56 -17.37 -0.48
N ARG A 136 0.36 -17.40 0.84
CA ARG A 136 -0.82 -18.07 1.43
C ARG A 136 -2.12 -17.46 0.94
N ILE A 137 -2.18 -16.13 0.84
CA ILE A 137 -3.37 -15.43 0.35
C ILE A 137 -3.57 -15.67 -1.15
N ALA A 138 -2.50 -15.68 -1.94
CA ALA A 138 -2.56 -16.06 -3.35
C ALA A 138 -3.05 -17.52 -3.56
N LEU A 139 -2.86 -18.40 -2.56
CA LEU A 139 -3.34 -19.79 -2.55
C LEU A 139 -4.77 -19.94 -2.01
N GLY A 140 -5.42 -18.86 -1.60
CA GLY A 140 -6.84 -18.85 -1.17
C GLY A 140 -7.09 -18.61 0.32
N GLU A 141 -6.06 -18.35 1.14
CA GLU A 141 -6.28 -17.82 2.49
C GLU A 141 -6.90 -16.41 2.38
N ARG A 142 -8.01 -16.15 3.07
CA ARG A 142 -8.65 -14.82 3.03
C ARG A 142 -7.83 -13.81 3.84
N SER A 143 -7.60 -12.62 3.28
CA SER A 143 -7.09 -11.51 4.09
C SER A 143 -8.13 -11.02 5.08
N LYS A 144 -7.72 -10.26 6.10
CA LYS A 144 -8.65 -9.66 7.07
C LYS A 144 -9.61 -8.68 6.41
N SER A 145 -9.16 -7.90 5.44
CA SER A 145 -10.04 -6.99 4.68
C SER A 145 -11.13 -7.78 3.94
N GLU A 146 -10.79 -8.92 3.33
CA GLU A 146 -11.77 -9.81 2.71
C GLU A 146 -12.71 -10.44 3.74
N ALA A 147 -12.18 -10.91 4.88
CA ALA A 147 -12.97 -11.54 5.94
C ALA A 147 -14.05 -10.59 6.51
N MET A 148 -13.72 -9.31 6.61
CA MET A 148 -14.64 -8.26 7.06
C MET A 148 -15.56 -7.72 5.94
N GLY A 149 -15.37 -8.16 4.70
CA GLY A 149 -16.15 -7.68 3.55
C GLY A 149 -15.82 -6.24 3.12
N LEU A 150 -14.64 -5.74 3.47
CA LEU A 150 -14.17 -4.40 3.13
C LEU A 150 -13.86 -4.30 1.62
N GLY A 151 -14.05 -3.13 1.02
CA GLY A 151 -13.70 -2.87 -0.39
C GLY A 151 -14.85 -2.58 -1.36
N ASP A 152 -16.13 -2.61 -0.93
CA ASP A 152 -17.28 -2.28 -1.80
C ASP A 152 -17.21 -0.85 -2.34
N HIS A 153 -16.81 0.09 -1.49
CA HIS A 153 -16.81 1.52 -1.78
C HIS A 153 -15.41 2.05 -2.16
N GLU A 154 -14.43 1.17 -2.27
CA GLU A 154 -13.01 1.53 -2.41
C GLU A 154 -12.46 1.23 -3.81
N PHE A 155 -13.31 0.67 -4.69
CA PHE A 155 -13.01 0.53 -6.11
C PHE A 155 -13.54 1.76 -6.88
N VAL A 156 -12.69 2.77 -7.01
CA VAL A 156 -13.05 4.10 -7.54
C VAL A 156 -12.15 4.44 -8.72
N PRO A 157 -12.69 4.55 -9.96
CA PRO A 157 -11.90 5.00 -11.10
C PRO A 157 -11.33 6.40 -10.89
N LEU A 158 -10.15 6.68 -11.44
CA LEU A 158 -9.61 8.04 -11.45
C LEU A 158 -10.55 8.96 -12.25
N GLN A 159 -11.15 9.93 -11.58
CA GLN A 159 -11.83 11.04 -12.24
C GLN A 159 -10.80 12.05 -12.74
N VAL A 160 -10.73 12.21 -14.07
CA VAL A 160 -9.88 13.20 -14.73
C VAL A 160 -10.74 14.41 -15.09
N GLY A 161 -10.50 15.55 -14.44
CA GLY A 161 -11.24 16.79 -14.66
C GLY A 161 -11.62 17.51 -13.37
N ALA A 162 -12.32 18.63 -13.48
CA ALA A 162 -12.91 19.31 -12.33
C ALA A 162 -14.13 18.50 -11.86
N VAL A 163 -14.17 18.21 -10.56
CA VAL A 163 -15.34 17.62 -9.90
C VAL A 163 -16.08 18.79 -9.26
N MET A 164 -17.34 19.01 -9.65
CA MET A 164 -18.21 20.03 -9.02
C MET A 164 -18.71 19.54 -7.66
#